data_AF-A0A916V890-F1
#
_entry.id   AF-A0A916V890-F1
#
_cell.length_a   1.000
_cell.length_b   1.000
_cell.length_c   1.000
_cell.angle_alpha   90.00
_cell.angle_beta   90.00
_cell.angle_gamma   90.00
#
_symmetry.space_group_name_H-M   'P 1'
#
loop_
_entity.id
_entity.type
_entity.pdbx_description
1 polymer ?
#
loop_
_entity_poly.entity_id
_entity_poly.type
_entity_poly.pdbx_seq_one_letter_code
_entity_poly.pdbx_strand_id
1 'polypeptide(L)'
;MPITLPPELEQFIQSQVARGKYASVDEVFLAGIKLLEQRERLYQGRFEELRREIMVGVEEAERGELLDAEAVITGLQEKLQQRRVQSDR
;
A
#
# COMPACT_ATOMS: atom_id res chain seq x y z
N MET A 1 14.66 7.31 -27.28
CA MET A 1 14.09 6.02 -27.73
C MET A 1 12.71 6.32 -28.27
N PRO A 2 12.38 6.04 -29.54
CA PRO A 2 11.03 6.27 -30.06
C PRO A 2 10.08 5.25 -29.42
N ILE A 3 8.98 5.71 -28.84
CA ILE A 3 7.95 4.88 -28.21
C ILE A 3 6.68 5.09 -29.02
N THR A 4 6.13 4.00 -29.58
CA THR A 4 4.83 4.03 -30.23
C THR A 4 3.75 3.88 -29.18
N LEU A 5 2.79 4.80 -29.16
CA LEU A 5 1.67 4.76 -28.25
C LEU A 5 0.40 4.30 -28.97
N PRO A 6 -0.52 3.63 -28.27
CA PRO A 6 -1.90 3.50 -28.72
C PRO A 6 -2.54 4.89 -28.94
N PRO A 7 -3.41 5.06 -29.96
CA PRO A 7 -4.04 6.35 -30.27
C PRO A 7 -4.76 6.99 -29.08
N GLU A 8 -5.31 6.18 -28.19
CA GLU A 8 -6.03 6.64 -26.99
C GLU A 8 -5.09 7.35 -26.01
N LEU A 9 -3.86 6.85 -25.86
CA LEU A 9 -2.84 7.46 -25.01
C LEU A 9 -2.28 8.75 -25.64
N GLU A 10 -2.10 8.77 -26.96
CA GLU A 10 -1.70 9.99 -27.67
C GLU A 10 -2.74 11.10 -27.48
N GLN A 11 -4.02 10.78 -27.68
CA GLN A 11 -5.11 11.73 -27.50
C GLN A 11 -5.19 12.23 -26.05
N PHE A 12 -5.00 11.33 -25.08
CA PHE A 12 -4.93 11.70 -23.67
C PHE A 12 -3.79 12.69 -23.40
N ILE A 13 -2.57 12.38 -23.82
CA ILE A 13 -1.40 13.25 -23.61
C ILE A 13 -1.61 14.62 -24.27
N GLN A 14 -2.07 14.64 -25.52
CA GLN A 14 -2.36 15.87 -26.25
C GLN A 14 -3.40 16.72 -25.52
N SER A 15 -4.45 16.09 -24.98
CA SER A 15 -5.49 16.81 -24.22
C SER A 15 -4.95 17.46 -22.94
N GLN A 16 -3.97 16.83 -22.28
CA GLN A 16 -3.37 17.34 -21.05
C GLN A 16 -2.50 18.57 -21.32
N VAL A 17 -1.79 18.58 -22.44
CA VAL A 17 -1.02 19.73 -22.91
C VAL A 17 -1.95 20.84 -23.41
N ALA A 18 -2.98 20.51 -24.20
CA ALA A 18 -3.94 21.48 -24.71
C ALA A 18 -4.72 22.23 -23.60
N ARG A 19 -4.95 21.56 -22.47
CA ARG A 19 -5.57 22.16 -21.27
C ARG A 19 -4.60 23.03 -20.45
N GLY A 20 -3.34 23.15 -20.87
CA GLY A 20 -2.29 23.89 -20.17
C GLY A 20 -1.85 23.24 -18.85
N LYS A 21 -2.23 21.99 -18.59
CA LYS A 21 -1.83 21.28 -17.36
C LYS A 21 -0.34 20.92 -17.37
N TYR A 22 0.22 20.72 -18.56
CA TYR A 22 1.64 20.47 -18.81
C TYR A 22 2.09 21.27 -20.03
N ALA A 23 3.34 21.72 -20.03
CA ALA A 23 3.93 22.54 -21.08
C ALA A 23 4.34 21.72 -22.31
N SER A 24 4.58 20.42 -22.16
CA SER A 24 4.97 19.54 -23.26
C SER A 24 4.56 18.08 -23.04
N VAL A 25 4.60 17.31 -24.12
CA VAL A 25 4.43 15.85 -24.10
C VAL A 25 5.46 15.19 -23.17
N ASP A 26 6.72 15.61 -23.22
CA ASP A 26 7.80 15.08 -22.37
C ASP A 26 7.53 15.29 -20.88
N GLU A 27 6.91 16.41 -20.52
CA GLU A 27 6.53 16.68 -19.13
C GLU A 27 5.42 15.76 -18.64
N VAL A 28 4.44 15.43 -19.50
CA VAL A 28 3.40 14.44 -19.20
C VAL A 28 4.02 13.06 -18.96
N PHE A 29 4.97 12.67 -19.82
CA PHE A 29 5.70 11.41 -19.65
C PHE A 29 6.51 11.37 -18.36
N LEU A 30 7.26 12.43 -18.06
CA LEU A 30 8.05 12.53 -16.85
C LEU A 30 7.17 12.44 -15.60
N ALA A 31 6.01 13.10 -15.60
CA ALA A 31 5.04 13.02 -14.52
C ALA A 31 4.51 11.59 -14.35
N GLY A 32 4.17 10.91 -15.45
CA GLY A 32 3.72 9.51 -15.42
C GLY A 32 4.77 8.55 -14.88
N ILE A 33 6.02 8.68 -15.32
CA ILE A 33 7.14 7.83 -14.86
C ILE A 33 7.44 8.10 -13.37
N LYS A 34 7.44 9.36 -12.93
CA LYS A 34 7.63 9.69 -11.51
C LYS A 34 6.54 9.08 -10.63
N LEU A 35 5.29 9.12 -11.06
CA LEU A 35 4.18 8.47 -10.35
C LEU A 35 4.36 6.95 -10.27
N LEU A 36 4.79 6.33 -11.38
CA LEU A 36 5.10 4.90 -11.39
C LEU A 36 6.23 4.56 -10.42
N GLU A 37 7.33 5.32 -10.46
CA GLU A 37 8.48 5.13 -9.56
C GLU A 37 8.07 5.26 -8.09
N GLN A 38 7.31 6.30 -7.74
CA GLN A 38 6.78 6.47 -6.38
C GLN A 38 5.94 5.28 -5.94
N ARG A 39 5.08 4.78 -6.82
CA ARG A 39 4.25 3.61 -6.56
C ARG A 39 5.11 2.37 -6.32
N GLU A 40 6.08 2.09 -7.18
CA GLU A 40 7.00 0.96 -7.03
C GLU A 40 7.77 1.02 -5.71
N ARG A 41 8.31 2.19 -5.34
CA ARG A 41 9.00 2.38 -4.05
C ARG A 41 8.09 2.09 -2.86
N LEU A 42 6.83 2.53 -2.91
CA LEU A 42 5.85 2.25 -1.85
C LEU A 42 5.46 0.77 -1.79
N TYR A 43 5.41 0.06 -2.91
CA TYR A 43 5.14 -1.38 -2.91
C TYR A 43 6.34 -2.18 -2.40
N GLN A 44 7.55 -1.83 -2.82
CA GLN A 44 8.78 -2.48 -2.35
C GLN A 44 8.96 -2.29 -0.84
N GLY A 45 8.84 -1.06 -0.32
CA GLY A 45 8.98 -0.80 1.11
C GLY A 45 7.96 -1.54 1.97
N ARG A 46 6.68 -1.55 1.55
CA ARG A 46 5.62 -2.29 2.28
C ARG A 46 5.80 -3.80 2.22
N PHE A 47 6.31 -4.33 1.10
CA PHE A 47 6.58 -5.75 0.98
C PHE A 47 7.75 -6.19 1.87
N GLU A 48 8.83 -5.40 1.92
CA GLU A 48 9.97 -5.66 2.80
C GLU A 48 9.60 -5.57 4.28
N GLU A 49 8.80 -4.58 4.66
CA GLU A 49 8.28 -4.43 6.02
C GLU A 49 7.41 -5.63 6.41
N LEU A 50 6.42 -5.99 5.58
CA LEU A 50 5.58 -7.17 5.82
C LEU A 50 6.41 -8.46 5.93
N ARG A 51 7.40 -8.64 5.05
CA ARG A 51 8.29 -9.80 5.10
C ARG A 51 9.07 -9.84 6.41
N ARG A 52 9.55 -8.70 6.91
CA ARG A 52 10.24 -8.61 8.20
C ARG A 52 9.33 -9.01 9.36
N GLU A 53 8.12 -8.45 9.43
CA GLU A 53 7.14 -8.77 10.48
C GLU A 53 6.76 -10.26 10.47
N ILE A 54 6.58 -10.85 9.28
CA ILE A 54 6.34 -12.29 9.15
C ILE A 54 7.51 -13.10 9.71
N MET A 55 8.76 -12.73 9.39
CA MET A 55 9.93 -13.44 9.89
C MET A 55 10.05 -13.37 11.42
N VAL A 56 9.71 -12.24 12.03
CA VAL A 56 9.64 -12.12 13.50
C VAL A 56 8.67 -13.16 14.06
N GLY A 57 7.45 -13.26 13.52
CA GLY A 57 6.48 -14.25 13.96
C GLY A 57 6.91 -15.70 13.72
N VAL A 58 7.64 -15.98 12.64
CA VAL A 58 8.24 -17.31 12.38
C VAL A 58 9.29 -17.64 13.44
N GLU A 59 10.18 -16.71 13.76
CA GLU A 59 11.21 -16.91 14.79
C GLU A 59 10.60 -17.09 16.19
N GLU A 60 9.55 -16.34 16.53
CA GLU A 60 8.76 -16.53 17.75
C GLU A 60 8.12 -17.93 17.79
N ALA A 61 7.57 -18.38 16.67
CA ALA A 61 6.98 -19.71 16.55
C ALA A 61 8.03 -20.83 16.74
N GLU A 62 9.21 -20.68 16.14
CA GLU A 62 10.33 -21.62 16.29
C GLU A 62 10.84 -21.69 17.74
N ARG A 63 10.78 -20.58 18.49
CA ARG A 63 11.08 -20.55 19.93
C ARG A 63 9.95 -21.11 20.81
N GLY A 64 8.80 -21.48 20.22
CA GLY A 64 7.65 -21.99 20.95
C GLY A 64 6.82 -20.91 21.65
N GLU A 65 6.94 -19.65 21.23
CA GLU A 65 6.23 -18.49 21.81
C GLU A 65 4.82 -18.30 21.20
N LEU A 66 4.26 -19.35 20.59
CA LEU A 66 2.90 -19.32 20.04
C LEU A 66 1.87 -19.17 21.16
N LEU A 67 0.86 -18.36 20.89
CA LEU A 67 -0.28 -18.17 21.77
C LEU A 67 -1.41 -19.13 21.39
N ASP A 68 -2.14 -19.61 22.40
CA ASP A 68 -3.38 -20.35 22.17
C ASP A 68 -4.45 -19.43 21.57
N ALA A 69 -4.95 -19.80 20.39
CA ALA A 69 -5.87 -18.95 19.64
C ALA A 69 -7.20 -18.73 20.37
N GLU A 70 -7.73 -19.76 21.05
CA GLU A 70 -9.02 -19.69 21.71
C GLU A 70 -8.94 -18.82 22.98
N ALA A 71 -7.87 -18.95 23.75
CA ALA A 71 -7.58 -18.08 24.88
C ALA A 71 -7.42 -16.60 24.47
N VAL A 72 -6.69 -16.33 23.38
CA VAL A 72 -6.51 -14.97 22.85
C VAL A 72 -7.83 -14.36 22.40
N ILE A 73 -8.61 -15.10 21.59
CA ILE A 73 -9.90 -14.61 21.08
C ILE A 73 -10.87 -14.34 22.23
N THR A 74 -10.94 -15.24 23.20
CA THR A 74 -11.81 -15.09 24.39
C THR A 74 -11.42 -13.85 25.19
N GLY A 75 -10.14 -13.68 25.50
CA GLY A 75 -9.66 -12.49 26.22
C GLY A 75 -9.89 -11.17 25.46
N LEU A 76 -9.84 -11.18 24.13
CA LEU A 76 -10.18 -10.01 23.31
C LEU A 76 -11.67 -9.68 23.39
N GLN A 77 -12.55 -10.69 23.33
CA GLN A 77 -13.99 -10.50 23.45
C GLN A 77 -14.37 -9.90 24.82
N GLU A 78 -13.77 -10.40 25.90
CA GLU A 78 -13.99 -9.88 27.25
C GLU A 78 -13.55 -8.41 27.38
N LYS A 79 -12.37 -8.05 26.86
CA LYS A 79 -11.88 -6.66 26.85
C LYS A 79 -12.81 -5.72 26.08
N LEU A 80 -13.37 -6.17 24.96
CA LEU A 80 -14.34 -5.38 24.17
C LEU A 80 -15.66 -5.20 24.91
N GLN A 81 -16.15 -6.23 25.60
CA GLN A 81 -17.36 -6.14 26.43
C GLN A 81 -17.18 -5.16 27.59
N GLN A 82 -16.04 -5.22 28.29
CA GLN A 82 -15.74 -4.31 29.40
C GLN A 82 -15.72 -2.85 28.95
N ARG A 83 -15.13 -2.54 27.78
CA ARG A 83 -15.11 -1.18 27.23
C ARG A 83 -16.50 -0.65 26.89
N ARG A 84 -17.41 -1.51 26.41
CA ARG A 84 -18.81 -1.12 26.15
C ARG A 84 -19.55 -0.78 27.44
N VAL A 85 -19.44 -1.66 28.45
CA VAL A 85 -20.09 -1.46 29.76
C VAL A 85 -19.57 -0.22 30.49
N GLN A 86 -18.30 0.14 30.28
CA GLN A 86 -17.69 1.34 30.88
C GLN A 86 -18.04 2.64 30.14
N SER A 87 -18.47 2.56 28.88
CA SER A 87 -18.88 3.72 28.08
C SER A 87 -20.37 4.06 28.21
N ASP A 88 -21.18 3.13 28.73
CA ASP A 88 -22.63 3.29 28.99
C ASP A 88 -22.96 3.69 30.45
N ARG A 89 -21.94 3.95 31.27
CA ARG A 89 -22.05 4.47 32.65
C ARG A 89 -21.61 5.92 32.73
#